data_AF-A0A1F8TPS0-F1
#
_entry.id   AF-A0A1F8TPS0-F1
#
_cell.length_a   1.000
_cell.length_b   1.000
_cell.length_c   1.000
_cell.angle_alpha   90.00
_cell.angle_beta   90.00
_cell.angle_gamma   90.00
#
_symmetry.space_group_name_H-M   'P 1'
#
loop_
_entity.id
_entity.type
_entity.pdbx_description
1 polymer ?
#
loop_
_entity_poly.entity_id
_entity_poly.type
_entity_poly.pdbx_seq_one_letter_code
_entity_poly.pdbx_strand_id
1 'polypeptide(L)'
;MPTPKWSDIRRFCEQDRWEPKKLTDHWRYTKKVADRTLRTKASFKSGTIEDPDLFAAILREQLAVDEDEFWRVIRDGGPARRARPAPTPTPVVRLDASTVLQLRNLGATPDDVRRLRSQAEAEELLARLRQPR
;
A
#
# COMPACT_ATOMS: atom_id res chain seq x y z
N MET A 1 30.14 -0.89 0.32
CA MET A 1 28.92 -1.70 0.17
C MET A 1 29.17 -2.78 -0.87
N PRO A 2 28.67 -4.00 -0.69
CA PRO A 2 28.79 -5.05 -1.71
C PRO A 2 28.03 -4.65 -2.97
N THR A 3 28.55 -5.04 -4.14
CA THR A 3 27.93 -4.71 -5.42
C THR A 3 26.65 -5.54 -5.61
N PRO A 4 25.46 -4.92 -5.75
CA PRO A 4 24.21 -5.65 -5.83
C PRO A 4 24.10 -6.42 -7.14
N LYS A 5 23.63 -7.67 -7.07
CA LYS A 5 23.38 -8.52 -8.25
C LYS A 5 21.92 -8.88 -8.35
N TRP A 6 21.47 -9.22 -9.55
CA TRP A 6 20.11 -9.78 -9.74
C TRP A 6 19.88 -11.06 -8.94
N SER A 7 20.93 -11.85 -8.70
CA SER A 7 20.91 -13.01 -7.81
C SER A 7 20.65 -12.65 -6.35
N ASP A 8 21.06 -11.47 -5.89
CA ASP A 8 20.77 -11.01 -4.52
C ASP A 8 19.30 -10.62 -4.39
N ILE A 9 18.73 -9.94 -5.39
CA ILE A 9 17.27 -9.64 -5.42
C ILE A 9 16.46 -10.94 -5.33
N ARG A 10 16.89 -11.97 -6.06
CA ARG A 10 16.27 -13.30 -6.02
C ARG A 10 16.35 -13.90 -4.62
N ARG A 11 17.57 -13.96 -4.05
CA ARG A 11 17.82 -14.53 -2.72
C ARG A 11 17.04 -13.81 -1.63
N PHE A 12 16.93 -12.49 -1.72
CA PHE A 12 16.10 -11.68 -0.84
C PHE A 12 14.63 -12.12 -0.92
N CYS A 13 14.08 -12.25 -2.13
CA CYS A 13 12.70 -12.67 -2.33
C CYS A 13 12.44 -14.08 -1.76
N GLU A 14 13.40 -14.99 -1.91
CA GLU A 14 13.35 -16.35 -1.37
C GLU A 14 13.36 -16.35 0.17
N GLN A 15 14.29 -15.62 0.80
CA GLN A 15 14.40 -15.52 2.27
C GLN A 15 13.23 -14.78 2.92
N ASP A 16 12.72 -13.76 2.23
CA ASP A 16 11.59 -12.95 2.68
C ASP A 16 10.23 -13.58 2.29
N ARG A 17 10.24 -14.82 1.76
CA ARG A 17 9.04 -15.63 1.46
C ARG A 17 8.06 -14.96 0.49
N TRP A 18 8.55 -14.44 -0.62
CA TRP A 18 7.69 -13.95 -1.70
C TRP A 18 7.07 -15.09 -2.48
N GLU A 19 5.88 -14.85 -3.05
CA GLU A 19 5.19 -15.81 -3.90
C GLU A 19 5.72 -15.69 -5.35
N PRO A 20 6.37 -16.73 -5.91
CA PRO A 20 6.79 -16.71 -7.30
C PRO A 20 5.57 -16.86 -8.23
N LYS A 21 5.47 -16.00 -9.24
CA LYS A 21 4.52 -16.15 -10.35
C LYS A 21 5.20 -16.81 -11.56
N LYS A 22 4.41 -17.61 -12.28
CA LYS A 22 4.76 -18.43 -13.45
C LYS A 22 5.88 -17.81 -14.29
N LEU A 23 6.91 -18.62 -14.54
CA LEU A 23 8.19 -18.24 -15.13
C LEU A 23 8.15 -18.52 -16.63
N THR A 24 8.42 -17.51 -17.44
CA THR A 24 8.66 -17.68 -18.88
C THR A 24 10.06 -17.18 -19.25
N ASP A 25 10.41 -15.97 -18.84
CA ASP A 25 11.71 -15.33 -19.20
C ASP A 25 12.34 -14.57 -18.02
N HIS A 26 11.61 -14.40 -16.91
CA HIS A 26 12.09 -13.68 -15.74
C HIS A 26 11.46 -14.25 -14.46
N TRP A 27 12.18 -14.15 -13.33
CA TRP A 27 11.59 -14.38 -12.02
C TRP A 27 10.65 -13.23 -11.67
N ARG A 28 9.38 -13.54 -11.48
CA ARG A 28 8.37 -12.59 -11.03
C ARG A 28 7.95 -12.96 -9.63
N TYR A 29 8.11 -12.04 -8.69
CA TYR A 29 7.72 -12.26 -7.30
C TYR A 29 6.59 -11.31 -6.93
N THR A 30 5.66 -11.81 -6.13
CA THR A 30 4.57 -11.03 -5.56
C THR A 30 4.59 -11.19 -4.05
N LYS A 31 4.38 -10.10 -3.31
CA LYS A 31 4.22 -10.17 -1.86
C LYS A 31 3.08 -9.28 -1.42
N LYS A 32 2.13 -9.86 -0.69
CA LYS A 32 1.08 -9.11 -0.02
C LYS A 32 1.64 -8.51 1.26
N VAL A 33 1.61 -7.18 1.34
CA VAL A 33 1.87 -6.42 2.56
C VAL A 33 0.53 -5.75 2.90
N ALA A 34 0.15 -5.67 4.18
CA ALA A 34 -1.17 -5.25 4.68
C ALA A 34 -2.08 -4.47 3.70
N ASP A 35 -1.63 -3.29 3.23
CA ASP A 35 -2.42 -2.39 2.38
C ASP A 35 -2.09 -2.47 0.87
N ARG A 36 -1.00 -3.13 0.47
CA ARG A 36 -0.55 -3.18 -0.93
C ARG A 36 0.11 -4.49 -1.35
N THR A 37 -0.08 -4.84 -2.61
CA THR A 37 0.64 -5.96 -3.22
C THR A 37 1.91 -5.45 -3.89
N LEU A 38 3.06 -5.81 -3.34
CA LEU A 38 4.36 -5.55 -3.94
C LEU A 38 4.63 -6.54 -5.08
N ARG A 39 5.29 -6.07 -6.13
CA ARG A 39 5.67 -6.85 -7.29
C ARG A 39 7.11 -6.51 -7.65
N THR A 40 7.93 -7.52 -7.85
CA THR A 40 9.30 -7.33 -8.33
C THR A 40 9.60 -8.31 -9.45
N LYS A 41 10.49 -7.89 -10.34
CA LYS A 41 10.97 -8.66 -11.48
C LYS A 41 12.49 -8.77 -11.37
N ALA A 42 12.99 -9.99 -11.20
CA ALA A 42 14.42 -10.27 -11.22
C ALA A 42 14.79 -10.96 -12.54
N SER A 43 15.85 -10.47 -13.18
CA SER A 43 16.41 -11.12 -14.37
C SER A 43 16.98 -12.49 -14.02
N PHE A 44 16.93 -13.42 -14.98
CA PHE A 44 17.63 -14.70 -14.87
C PHE A 44 19.15 -14.55 -14.92
N LYS A 45 19.64 -13.49 -15.56
CA LYS A 45 21.08 -13.24 -15.68
C LYS A 45 21.64 -12.88 -14.30
N SER A 46 22.75 -13.48 -13.94
CA SER A 46 23.58 -13.16 -12.77
C SER A 46 24.36 -11.85 -12.93
N GLY A 47 23.84 -10.93 -13.74
CA GLY A 47 24.45 -9.63 -13.97
C GLY A 47 24.47 -8.78 -12.69
N THR A 48 25.50 -7.96 -12.59
CA THR A 48 25.59 -6.92 -11.57
C THR A 48 24.61 -5.80 -11.92
N ILE A 49 24.00 -5.20 -10.91
CA ILE A 49 23.27 -3.94 -11.05
C ILE A 49 24.31 -2.83 -10.91
N GLU A 50 24.82 -2.36 -12.05
CA GLU A 50 25.90 -1.38 -12.09
C GLU A 50 25.42 0.04 -11.73
N ASP A 51 24.13 0.29 -11.92
CA ASP A 51 23.51 1.57 -11.65
C ASP A 51 22.95 1.64 -10.21
N PRO A 52 23.55 2.46 -9.33
CA PRO A 52 23.14 2.54 -7.92
C PRO A 52 21.76 3.17 -7.74
N ASP A 53 21.37 4.12 -8.60
CA ASP A 53 20.04 4.74 -8.58
C ASP A 53 18.93 3.73 -8.95
N LEU A 54 19.18 2.87 -9.93
CA LEU A 54 18.30 1.75 -10.28
C LEU A 54 18.15 0.79 -9.11
N PHE A 55 19.25 0.46 -8.43
CA PHE A 55 19.18 -0.39 -7.23
C PHE A 55 18.33 0.27 -6.14
N ALA A 56 18.58 1.54 -5.82
CA ALA A 56 17.78 2.29 -4.84
C ALA A 56 16.29 2.37 -5.23
N ALA A 57 15.99 2.54 -6.52
CA ALA A 57 14.63 2.54 -7.03
C ALA A 57 13.95 1.16 -6.86
N ILE A 58 14.66 0.06 -7.13
CA ILE A 58 14.16 -1.30 -6.90
C ILE A 58 13.84 -1.51 -5.42
N LEU A 59 14.74 -1.12 -4.52
CA LEU A 59 14.55 -1.25 -3.07
C LEU A 59 13.32 -0.46 -2.60
N ARG A 60 13.22 0.82 -2.97
CA ARG A 60 12.17 1.74 -2.52
C ARG A 60 10.80 1.41 -3.13
N GLU A 61 10.74 1.19 -4.44
CA GLU A 61 9.47 1.08 -5.16
C GLU A 61 8.96 -0.35 -5.27
N GLN A 62 9.85 -1.34 -5.40
CA GLN A 62 9.46 -2.74 -5.59
C GLN A 62 9.49 -3.53 -4.29
N LEU A 63 10.59 -3.46 -3.52
CA LEU A 63 10.77 -4.28 -2.32
C LEU A 63 10.25 -3.63 -1.02
N ALA A 64 10.12 -2.30 -1.03
CA ALA A 64 9.72 -1.46 0.09
C ALA A 64 10.61 -1.61 1.33
N VAL A 65 11.93 -1.64 1.10
CA VAL A 65 12.96 -1.73 2.14
C VAL A 65 14.07 -0.73 1.82
N ASP A 66 14.86 -0.38 2.83
CA ASP A 66 16.13 0.31 2.64
C ASP A 66 17.27 -0.69 2.33
N GLU A 67 18.44 -0.16 1.97
CA GLU A 67 19.61 -0.95 1.62
C GLU A 67 20.16 -1.77 2.80
N ASP A 68 20.13 -1.22 4.01
CA ASP A 68 20.64 -1.88 5.21
C ASP A 68 19.78 -3.10 5.55
N GLU A 69 18.45 -2.93 5.51
CA GLU A 69 17.48 -4.00 5.70
C GLU A 69 17.58 -5.07 4.60
N PHE A 70 17.82 -4.67 3.35
CA PHE A 70 18.06 -5.62 2.26
C PHE A 70 19.28 -6.52 2.57
N TRP A 71 20.43 -5.93 2.91
CA TRP A 71 21.64 -6.70 3.20
C TRP A 71 21.55 -7.50 4.50
N ARG A 72 20.81 -7.02 5.50
CA ARG A 72 20.51 -7.80 6.71
C ARG A 72 19.76 -9.08 6.35
N VAL A 73 18.70 -9.00 5.55
CA VAL A 73 17.95 -10.19 5.11
C VAL A 73 18.87 -11.17 4.37
N ILE A 74 19.72 -10.69 3.45
CA ILE A 74 20.66 -11.54 2.72
C ILE A 74 21.62 -12.29 3.66
N ARG A 75 22.16 -11.58 4.66
CA ARG A 75 23.20 -12.07 5.58
C ARG A 75 22.63 -12.98 6.66
N ASP A 76 21.63 -12.50 7.39
CA ASP A 76 21.09 -13.15 8.59
C ASP A 76 19.90 -14.06 8.27
N GLY A 77 19.26 -13.86 7.12
CA GLY A 77 18.04 -14.57 6.75
C GLY A 77 16.79 -14.06 7.46
N GLY A 78 15.64 -14.56 7.00
CA GLY A 78 14.33 -14.22 7.55
C GLY A 78 13.66 -13.01 6.88
N PRO A 79 12.43 -12.66 7.29
CA PRO A 79 11.66 -11.61 6.64
C PRO A 79 12.23 -10.22 6.94
N ALA A 80 12.17 -9.34 5.94
CA ALA A 80 12.45 -7.91 6.06
C ALA A 80 11.41 -7.25 6.98
N ARG A 81 11.87 -6.40 7.90
CA ARG A 81 11.02 -5.51 8.70
C ARG A 81 10.66 -4.30 7.85
N ARG A 82 9.67 -4.51 6.98
CA ARG A 82 9.07 -3.39 6.25
C ARG A 82 8.41 -2.46 7.26
N ALA A 83 8.75 -1.17 7.21
CA ALA A 83 8.00 -0.16 7.91
C ALA A 83 6.52 -0.37 7.56
N ARG A 84 5.69 -0.58 8.59
CA ARG A 84 4.24 -0.69 8.43
C ARG A 84 3.81 0.55 7.62
N PRO A 85 3.09 0.40 6.49
CA PRO A 85 2.57 1.57 5.80
C PRO A 85 1.80 2.41 6.83
N ALA A 86 1.97 3.73 6.79
CA ALA A 86 1.18 4.64 7.61
C ALA A 86 -0.29 4.20 7.50
N PRO A 87 -1.05 4.18 8.62
CA PRO A 87 -2.45 3.78 8.57
C PRO A 87 -3.12 4.52 7.43
N THR A 88 -3.78 3.77 6.54
CA THR A 88 -4.51 4.31 5.39
C THR A 88 -5.33 5.49 5.90
N PRO A 89 -5.24 6.70 5.29
CA PRO A 89 -6.05 7.82 5.74
C PRO A 89 -7.49 7.35 5.74
N THR A 90 -8.15 7.45 6.89
CA THR A 90 -9.55 7.07 7.05
C THR A 90 -10.32 7.71 5.90
N PRO A 91 -11.14 6.98 5.12
CA PRO A 91 -11.87 7.58 4.03
C PRO A 91 -12.71 8.72 4.60
N VAL A 92 -12.30 9.95 4.28
CA VAL A 92 -13.04 11.15 4.63
C VAL A 92 -14.22 11.20 3.67
N VAL A 93 -15.42 11.04 4.21
CA VAL A 93 -16.65 11.22 3.44
C VAL A 93 -16.69 12.67 3.00
N ARG A 94 -16.71 12.90 1.69
CA ARG A 94 -16.92 14.23 1.14
C ARG A 94 -18.42 14.43 0.99
N LEU A 95 -18.97 15.30 1.82
CA LEU A 95 -20.35 15.77 1.72
C LEU A 95 -20.37 17.15 1.07
N ASP A 96 -21.37 17.43 0.25
CA ASP A 96 -21.57 18.77 -0.29
C ASP A 96 -21.92 19.75 0.83
N ALA A 97 -21.38 20.98 0.74
CA ALA A 97 -21.63 22.02 1.74
C ALA A 97 -23.13 22.35 1.90
N SER A 98 -23.88 22.27 0.79
CA SER A 98 -25.34 22.45 0.79
C SER A 98 -26.06 21.35 1.58
N THR A 99 -25.65 20.09 1.41
CA THR A 99 -26.21 18.94 2.13
C THR A 99 -25.98 19.07 3.63
N VAL A 100 -24.77 19.45 4.05
CA VAL A 100 -24.43 19.68 5.46
C VAL A 100 -25.27 20.81 6.07
N LEU A 101 -25.46 21.92 5.34
CA LEU A 101 -26.27 23.04 5.80
C LEU A 101 -27.74 22.66 5.97
N GLN A 102 -28.31 21.91 5.02
CA GLN A 102 -29.70 21.47 5.07
C GLN A 102 -29.95 20.50 6.23
N LEU A 103 -29.04 19.54 6.46
CA LEU A 103 -29.12 18.63 7.61
C LEU A 103 -29.15 19.41 8.93
N ARG A 104 -28.26 20.39 9.10
CA ARG A 104 -28.24 21.24 10.30
C ARG A 104 -29.53 22.03 10.49
N ASN A 105 -30.07 22.60 9.41
CA ASN A 105 -31.30 23.39 9.47
C ASN A 105 -32.54 22.54 9.82
N LEU A 106 -32.54 21.26 9.45
CA LEU A 106 -33.61 20.31 9.77
C LEU A 106 -33.41 19.60 11.13
N GLY A 107 -32.41 20.01 11.91
CA GLY A 107 -32.19 19.52 13.27
C GLY A 107 -31.28 18.30 13.39
N ALA A 108 -30.54 17.92 12.34
CA ALA A 108 -29.53 16.88 12.46
C ALA A 108 -28.41 17.33 13.41
N THR A 109 -27.99 16.43 14.31
CA THR A 109 -26.93 16.74 15.27
C THR A 109 -25.55 16.59 14.60
N PRO A 110 -24.50 17.22 15.16
CA PRO A 110 -23.13 16.99 14.70
C PRO A 110 -22.71 15.51 14.75
N ASP A 111 -23.33 14.73 15.63
CA ASP A 111 -23.06 13.30 15.80
C ASP A 111 -23.71 12.47 14.69
N ASP A 112 -24.90 12.84 14.23
CA ASP A 112 -25.54 12.25 13.05
C ASP A 112 -24.69 12.46 11.80
N VAL A 113 -24.17 13.68 11.61
CA VAL A 113 -23.29 14.02 10.48
C VAL A 113 -21.98 13.23 10.51
N ARG A 114 -21.41 12.99 11.71
CA ARG A 114 -20.18 12.19 11.88
C ARG A 114 -20.37 10.72 11.54
N ARG A 115 -21.59 10.19 11.66
CA ARG A 115 -21.89 8.77 11.35
C ARG A 115 -22.02 8.50 9.86
N LEU A 116 -22.30 9.51 9.05
CA LEU A 116 -22.45 9.36 7.60
C LEU A 116 -21.18 8.76 6.98
N ARG A 117 -21.34 7.69 6.20
CA ARG A 117 -20.25 6.97 5.51
C ARG A 117 -20.23 7.24 4.01
N SER A 118 -21.26 7.91 3.48
CA SER A 118 -21.37 8.26 2.07
C SER A 118 -22.31 9.46 1.86
N GLN A 119 -22.25 10.06 0.66
CA GLN A 119 -23.21 11.08 0.22
C GLN A 119 -24.65 10.52 0.18
N ALA A 120 -24.83 9.27 -0.26
CA ALA A 120 -26.15 8.64 -0.36
C ALA A 120 -26.86 8.53 1.01
N GLU A 121 -26.12 8.18 2.06
CA GLU A 121 -26.68 8.17 3.43
C GLU A 121 -27.08 9.57 3.91
N ALA A 122 -26.36 10.61 3.48
CA ALA A 122 -26.69 11.99 3.81
C ALA A 122 -28.02 12.41 3.15
N GLU A 123 -28.22 11.99 1.89
CA GLU A 123 -29.46 12.22 1.14
C GLU A 123 -30.64 11.44 1.73
N GLU A 124 -30.44 10.21 2.19
CA GLU A 124 -31.48 9.42 2.87
C GLU A 124 -31.88 10.05 4.21
N LEU A 125 -30.91 10.48 5.02
CA LEU A 125 -31.18 11.19 6.27
C LEU A 125 -31.94 12.49 6.00
N LEU A 126 -31.54 13.23 4.97
CA LEU A 126 -32.21 14.46 4.55
C LEU A 126 -33.66 14.18 4.11
N ALA A 127 -33.88 13.13 3.32
CA ALA A 127 -35.22 12.73 2.88
C ALA A 127 -36.10 12.34 4.08
N ARG A 128 -35.54 11.62 5.06
CA ARG A 128 -36.24 11.23 6.29
C ARG A 128 -36.64 12.44 7.13
N LEU A 129 -35.76 13.44 7.27
CA LEU A 129 -36.04 14.66 8.04
C LEU A 129 -37.03 15.61 7.35
N ARG A 130 -37.22 15.48 6.02
CA ARG A 130 -38.17 16.29 5.24
C ARG A 130 -39.60 15.76 5.24
N GLN A 131 -39.83 14.50 5.60
CA GLN A 131 -41.18 13.96 5.64
C GLN A 131 -41.94 14.58 6.84
N PRO A 132 -43.18 15.08 6.64
CA PRO A 132 -43.99 15.56 7.75
C PRO A 132 -44.30 14.39 8.70
N ARG A 133 -44.18 14.65 10.01
CA ARG A 133 -44.58 13.72 11.07
C ARG A 133 -46.08 13.50 11.08
#